data_AF-A0A4V2GCN3-F1
#
_entry.id   AF-A0A4V2GCN3-F1
#
_cell.length_a   1.000
_cell.length_b   1.000
_cell.length_c   1.000
_cell.angle_alpha   90.00
_cell.angle_beta   90.00
_cell.angle_gamma   90.00
#
_symmetry.space_group_name_H-M   'P 1'
#
loop_
_entity.id
_entity.type
_entity.pdbx_description
1 polymer ?
#
loop_
_entity_poly.entity_id
_entity_poly.type
_entity_poly.pdbx_seq_one_letter_code
_entity_poly.pdbx_strand_id
1 'polypeptide(L)'
;MSLTVALALSALAGCDAGKPATGADGTPSASPTGGTALPYASRVLPYRLYTHCGIDEARIDGHWYEAVDPLSDGNGNPPPGWGNPFQAGEVHLVSPTEAEFRDPAGHVVRLRLRAGATAPKRICS
;
A
#
# COMPACT_ATOMS: atom_id res chain seq x y z
N MET A 1 -40.20 -27.32 38.80
CA MET A 1 -41.45 -27.26 38.00
C MET A 1 -41.12 -27.75 36.61
N SER A 2 -41.40 -29.03 36.37
CA SER A 2 -41.28 -29.68 35.07
C SER A 2 -42.54 -29.39 34.26
N LEU A 3 -42.42 -29.09 32.97
CA LEU A 3 -43.48 -29.35 32.02
C LEU A 3 -42.89 -29.99 30.77
N THR A 4 -43.36 -31.20 30.50
CA THR A 4 -43.09 -32.03 29.33
C THR A 4 -44.36 -32.06 28.47
N VAL A 5 -44.23 -32.52 27.21
CA VAL A 5 -45.31 -32.97 26.28
C VAL A 5 -45.88 -31.83 25.41
N ALA A 6 -46.08 -31.94 24.09
CA ALA A 6 -46.33 -33.11 23.24
C ALA A 6 -45.79 -32.96 21.80
N LEU A 7 -45.41 -34.11 21.23
CA LEU A 7 -45.39 -34.35 19.78
C LEU A 7 -46.80 -34.27 19.19
N ALA A 8 -46.95 -33.64 18.02
CA ALA A 8 -48.02 -33.94 17.08
C ALA A 8 -47.43 -34.04 15.66
N LEU A 9 -47.39 -35.26 15.13
CA LEU A 9 -47.20 -35.54 13.71
C LEU A 9 -48.55 -35.38 13.00
N SER A 10 -48.57 -34.62 11.90
CA SER A 10 -49.57 -34.80 10.83
C SER A 10 -48.94 -34.39 9.51
N ALA A 11 -48.70 -35.39 8.68
CA ALA A 11 -48.18 -35.28 7.33
C ALA A 11 -49.31 -34.96 6.35
N LEU A 12 -49.11 -33.94 5.51
CA LEU A 12 -49.82 -33.79 4.24
C LEU A 12 -48.75 -33.80 3.16
N ALA A 13 -48.69 -34.93 2.46
CA ALA A 13 -47.88 -35.15 1.28
C ALA A 13 -48.47 -34.36 0.10
N GLY A 14 -47.67 -33.47 -0.47
CA GLY A 14 -47.90 -32.84 -1.76
C GLY A 14 -46.63 -32.97 -2.59
N CYS A 15 -46.55 -34.06 -3.37
CA CYS A 15 -45.64 -34.23 -4.50
C CYS A 15 -46.20 -33.46 -5.71
N ASP A 16 -45.47 -33.01 -6.71
CA ASP A 16 -44.06 -32.66 -6.92
C ASP A 16 -44.09 -31.98 -8.31
N ALA A 17 -43.38 -30.87 -8.49
CA ALA A 17 -42.88 -30.47 -9.81
C ALA A 17 -41.63 -29.63 -9.53
N GLY A 18 -40.49 -30.32 -9.57
CA GLY A 18 -39.21 -29.85 -9.10
C GLY A 18 -38.59 -28.65 -9.82
N LYS A 19 -37.81 -27.90 -9.01
CA LYS A 19 -36.35 -27.71 -9.10
C LYS A 19 -35.76 -26.72 -10.16
N PRO A 20 -34.54 -26.18 -9.93
CA PRO A 20 -34.27 -24.96 -9.14
C PRO A 20 -33.32 -23.97 -9.89
N ALA A 21 -33.08 -22.75 -9.39
CA ALA A 21 -31.82 -22.29 -8.75
C ALA A 21 -31.66 -20.78 -9.11
N THR A 22 -31.09 -19.84 -8.36
CA THR A 22 -30.46 -19.78 -7.04
C THR A 22 -30.17 -18.31 -6.71
N GLY A 23 -30.49 -17.88 -5.49
CA GLY A 23 -29.77 -16.91 -4.65
C GLY A 23 -29.71 -15.44 -5.10
N ALA A 24 -29.34 -14.49 -4.25
CA ALA A 24 -29.28 -14.39 -2.80
C ALA A 24 -29.09 -12.88 -2.52
N ASP A 25 -29.74 -12.43 -1.46
CA ASP A 25 -29.37 -11.37 -0.51
C ASP A 25 -28.37 -10.27 -0.86
N GLY A 26 -28.75 -9.05 -0.45
CA GLY A 26 -27.81 -8.08 0.12
C GLY A 26 -27.37 -7.00 -0.84
N THR A 27 -28.04 -5.85 -0.80
CA THR A 27 -27.48 -4.60 -1.30
C THR A 27 -26.84 -3.84 -0.14
N PRO A 28 -25.52 -3.94 0.11
CA PRO A 28 -24.78 -2.83 0.65
C PRO A 28 -24.53 -1.83 -0.49
N SER A 29 -25.09 -0.64 -0.32
CA SER A 29 -24.83 0.52 -1.16
C SER A 29 -23.34 0.87 -1.09
N ALA A 30 -22.57 0.43 -2.08
CA ALA A 30 -21.22 0.90 -2.30
C ALA A 30 -21.28 2.23 -3.05
N SER A 31 -20.88 3.32 -2.41
CA SER A 31 -20.67 4.61 -3.06
C SER A 31 -19.59 4.47 -4.15
N PRO A 32 -19.79 4.97 -5.38
CA PRO A 32 -18.75 4.94 -6.39
C PRO A 32 -17.83 6.15 -6.16
N THR A 33 -16.66 5.93 -5.57
CA THR A 33 -15.52 6.82 -5.82
C THR A 33 -14.51 6.06 -6.65
N GLY A 34 -14.93 5.73 -7.87
CA GLY A 34 -14.06 5.29 -8.94
C GLY A 34 -13.25 6.48 -9.45
N GLY A 35 -12.25 6.90 -8.67
CA GLY A 35 -11.10 7.56 -9.27
C GLY A 35 -10.34 6.49 -10.03
N THR A 36 -10.28 6.60 -11.36
CA THR A 36 -9.40 5.74 -12.16
C THR A 36 -7.96 5.97 -11.70
N ALA A 37 -7.49 5.15 -10.76
CA ALA A 37 -6.09 5.11 -10.39
C ALA A 37 -5.33 4.74 -11.65
N LEU A 38 -4.58 5.68 -12.22
CA LEU A 38 -3.57 5.33 -13.23
C LEU A 38 -2.72 4.21 -12.62
N PRO A 39 -2.39 3.15 -13.39
CA PRO A 39 -1.57 2.08 -12.86
C PRO A 39 -0.27 2.70 -12.33
N TYR A 40 0.04 2.42 -11.05
CA TYR A 40 1.23 2.95 -10.37
C TYR A 40 2.49 2.78 -11.21
N ALA A 41 2.57 1.66 -11.94
CA ALA A 41 3.64 1.23 -12.82
C ALA A 41 3.98 2.16 -14.00
N SER A 42 3.48 3.40 -14.05
CA SER A 42 3.76 4.34 -15.14
C SER A 42 3.96 5.78 -14.69
N ARG A 43 4.02 6.06 -13.39
CA ARG A 43 4.20 7.42 -12.91
C ARG A 43 5.68 7.70 -12.63
N VAL A 44 6.21 8.71 -13.31
CA VAL A 44 7.53 9.29 -13.06
C VAL A 44 7.33 10.72 -12.58
N LEU A 45 8.00 11.10 -11.50
CA LEU A 45 7.88 12.42 -10.90
C LEU A 45 9.27 13.02 -10.63
N PRO A 46 9.49 14.32 -10.91
CA PRO A 46 10.69 14.99 -10.44
C PRO A 46 10.71 14.94 -8.90
N TYR A 47 11.89 14.68 -8.34
CA TYR A 47 12.03 14.47 -6.91
C TYR A 47 13.36 15.03 -6.39
N ARG A 48 13.33 15.53 -5.15
CA ARG A 48 14.52 15.94 -4.41
C ARG A 48 14.67 14.99 -3.24
N LEU A 49 15.51 13.98 -3.40
CA LEU A 49 15.80 13.01 -2.36
C LEU A 49 16.59 13.69 -1.25
N TYR A 50 16.15 13.54 0.00
CA TYR A 50 16.88 14.01 1.17
C TYR A 50 17.99 13.01 1.51
N THR A 51 19.22 13.50 1.56
CA THR A 51 20.43 12.67 1.66
C THR A 51 21.30 13.04 2.86
N HIS A 52 20.99 14.14 3.57
CA HIS A 52 21.85 14.73 4.60
C HIS A 52 22.43 13.75 5.61
N CYS A 53 21.65 12.77 6.09
CA CYS A 53 22.10 11.79 7.10
C CYS A 53 22.32 10.37 6.55
N GLY A 54 22.52 10.27 5.25
CA GLY A 54 22.26 9.03 4.53
C GLY A 54 20.85 8.98 3.96
N ILE A 55 20.56 7.86 3.31
CA ILE A 55 19.36 7.59 2.55
C ILE A 55 18.70 6.36 3.16
N ASP A 56 17.80 6.60 4.11
CA ASP A 56 17.15 5.55 4.88
C ASP A 56 15.66 5.45 4.52
N GLU A 57 15.11 6.56 4.06
CA GLU A 57 13.70 6.74 3.70
C GLU A 57 13.51 7.93 2.75
N ALA A 58 12.34 7.97 2.12
CA ALA A 58 11.90 9.06 1.28
C ALA A 58 10.41 9.30 1.49
N ARG A 59 10.00 10.57 1.48
CA ARG A 59 8.57 10.93 1.48
C ARG A 59 8.12 11.20 0.05
N ILE A 60 7.39 10.28 -0.54
CA ILE A 60 6.94 10.34 -1.93
C ILE A 60 5.42 10.44 -1.94
N ASP A 61 4.90 11.49 -2.58
CA ASP A 61 3.46 11.74 -2.68
C ASP A 61 2.73 11.63 -1.32
N GLY A 62 3.33 12.21 -0.28
CA GLY A 62 2.80 12.19 1.08
C GLY A 62 3.06 10.90 1.88
N HIS A 63 3.45 9.80 1.24
CA HIS A 63 3.70 8.50 1.86
C HIS A 63 5.17 8.29 2.19
N TRP A 64 5.44 7.55 3.26
CA TRP A 64 6.80 7.21 3.66
C TRP A 64 7.24 5.88 3.06
N TYR A 65 8.32 5.92 2.29
CA TYR A 65 9.01 4.75 1.78
C TYR A 65 10.34 4.60 2.49
N GLU A 66 10.77 3.38 2.75
CA GLU A 66 12.10 3.06 3.25
C GLU A 66 13.02 2.57 2.14
N ALA A 67 14.30 2.92 2.21
CA ALA A 67 15.30 2.33 1.34
C ALA A 67 15.40 0.83 1.62
N VAL A 68 15.36 0.02 0.56
CA VAL A 68 15.59 -1.43 0.65
C VAL A 68 17.01 -1.69 1.16
N ASP A 69 17.98 -0.94 0.61
CA ASP A 69 19.37 -0.92 1.01
C ASP A 69 19.73 0.51 1.45
N PRO A 70 19.68 0.82 2.77
CA PRO A 70 20.03 2.15 3.26
C PRO A 70 21.48 2.52 2.93
N LEU A 71 21.72 3.79 2.60
CA LEU A 71 23.03 4.28 2.16
C LEU A 71 23.57 5.35 3.11
N SER A 72 24.81 5.23 3.57
CA SER A 72 25.49 6.25 4.38
C SER A 72 27.01 6.12 4.26
N ASP A 73 27.74 7.20 4.53
CA ASP A 73 29.20 7.17 4.74
C ASP A 73 29.60 6.63 6.12
N GLY A 74 28.63 6.37 7.01
CA GLY A 74 28.83 5.90 8.38
C GLY A 74 28.97 7.01 9.44
N ASN A 75 29.03 8.28 9.04
CA ASN A 75 29.17 9.44 9.93
C ASN A 75 27.92 10.34 9.95
N GLY A 76 26.79 9.82 9.47
CA GLY A 76 25.59 10.61 9.29
C GLY A 76 25.70 11.59 8.14
N ASN A 77 26.41 11.23 7.07
CA ASN A 77 26.36 11.90 5.77
C ASN A 77 25.94 10.91 4.68
N PRO A 78 25.54 11.40 3.50
CA PRO A 78 25.38 10.51 2.36
C PRO A 78 26.74 9.98 1.87
N PRO A 79 26.76 8.87 1.12
CA PRO A 79 27.98 8.39 0.51
C PRO A 79 28.61 9.43 -0.43
N PRO A 80 29.92 9.33 -0.74
CA PRO A 80 30.56 10.17 -1.74
C PRO A 80 29.83 10.12 -3.09
N GLY A 81 29.76 11.25 -3.78
CA GLY A 81 29.06 11.37 -5.08
C GLY A 81 27.60 11.82 -4.97
N TRP A 82 27.00 11.75 -3.79
CA TRP A 82 25.66 12.25 -3.54
C TRP A 82 25.68 13.72 -3.11
N GLY A 83 24.66 14.48 -3.53
CA GLY A 83 24.41 15.82 -3.00
C GLY A 83 24.15 15.78 -1.49
N ASN A 84 24.40 16.90 -0.82
CA ASN A 84 24.16 17.08 0.63
C ASN A 84 23.65 18.52 0.85
N PRO A 85 22.39 18.75 1.31
CA PRO A 85 21.48 17.78 1.92
C PRO A 85 20.49 17.10 0.97
N PHE A 86 20.53 17.39 -0.33
CA PHE A 86 19.59 16.83 -1.30
C PHE A 86 20.28 16.38 -2.59
N GLN A 87 19.71 15.35 -3.21
CA GLN A 87 20.00 14.91 -4.57
C GLN A 87 18.77 15.14 -5.45
N ALA A 88 18.94 15.82 -6.59
CA ALA A 88 17.88 15.98 -7.58
C ALA A 88 17.82 14.75 -8.49
N GLY A 89 16.62 14.30 -8.83
CA GLY A 89 16.41 13.19 -9.75
C GLY A 89 14.92 12.97 -9.99
N GLU A 90 14.57 11.72 -10.27
CA GLU A 90 13.21 11.30 -10.53
C GLU A 90 12.86 10.10 -9.65
N VAL A 91 11.60 10.01 -9.27
CA VAL A 91 11.03 8.80 -8.67
C VAL A 91 10.11 8.14 -9.68
N HIS A 92 10.36 6.87 -9.94
CA HIS A 92 9.52 5.97 -10.70
C HIS A 92 8.68 5.18 -9.70
N LEU A 93 7.37 5.37 -9.70
CA LEU A 93 6.47 4.48 -8.97
C LEU A 93 6.37 3.17 -9.76
N VAL A 94 6.85 2.07 -9.17
CA VAL A 94 6.88 0.76 -9.83
C VAL A 94 5.59 0.00 -9.53
N SER A 95 5.10 0.10 -8.30
CA SER A 95 3.85 -0.49 -7.83
C SER A 95 3.27 0.36 -6.69
N PRO A 96 2.09 0.03 -6.15
CA PRO A 96 1.55 0.73 -4.97
C PRO A 96 2.50 0.70 -3.75
N THR A 97 3.39 -0.29 -3.68
CA THR A 97 4.28 -0.50 -2.53
C THR A 97 5.77 -0.36 -2.86
N GLU A 98 6.12 -0.06 -4.11
CA GLU A 98 7.51 0.02 -4.55
C GLU A 98 7.73 1.26 -5.41
N ALA A 99 8.85 1.93 -5.15
CA ALA A 99 9.31 3.07 -5.90
C ALA A 99 10.82 2.94 -6.15
N GLU A 100 11.32 3.64 -7.14
CA GLU A 100 12.73 3.70 -7.43
C GLU A 100 13.14 5.14 -7.73
N PHE A 101 14.11 5.65 -6.97
CA PHE A 101 14.76 6.92 -7.29
C PHE A 101 15.89 6.68 -8.28
N ARG A 102 16.02 7.58 -9.27
CA ARG A 102 17.11 7.61 -10.24
C ARG A 102 17.59 9.04 -10.47
N ASP A 103 18.86 9.22 -10.80
CA ASP A 103 19.39 10.52 -11.22
C ASP A 103 20.34 10.42 -12.43
N PRO A 104 20.69 11.56 -13.07
CA PRO A 104 21.62 11.57 -14.20
C PRO A 104 23.06 11.17 -13.86
N ALA A 105 23.44 11.12 -12.58
CA ALA A 105 24.75 10.63 -12.14
C ALA A 105 24.80 9.10 -12.11
N GLY A 106 23.67 8.42 -12.34
CA GLY A 106 23.55 6.97 -12.39
C GLY A 106 23.22 6.34 -11.03
N HIS A 107 22.87 7.14 -10.02
CA HIS A 107 22.43 6.59 -8.76
C HIS A 107 21.04 5.97 -8.87
N VAL A 108 20.83 4.88 -8.13
CA VAL A 108 19.55 4.19 -8.03
C VAL A 108 19.26 3.85 -6.57
N VAL A 109 18.07 4.16 -6.07
CA VAL A 109 17.60 3.75 -4.74
C VAL A 109 16.26 3.08 -4.85
N ARG A 110 16.20 1.81 -4.45
CA ARG A 110 14.96 1.06 -4.38
C ARG A 110 14.29 1.35 -3.04
N LEU A 111 13.00 1.66 -3.11
CA LEU A 111 12.21 2.18 -2.01
C LEU A 111 10.97 1.31 -1.85
N ARG A 112 10.68 0.89 -0.61
CA ARG A 112 9.50 0.11 -0.26
C ARG A 112 8.58 0.94 0.62
N LEU A 113 7.28 0.92 0.34
CA LEU A 113 6.30 1.61 1.17
C LEU A 113 6.33 1.06 2.60
N ARG A 114 6.48 1.96 3.58
CA ARG A 114 6.34 1.63 4.99
C ARG A 114 4.89 1.86 5.40
N ALA A 115 4.07 0.81 5.24
CA ALA A 115 2.63 0.88 5.46
C ALA A 115 2.28 1.41 6.87
N GLY A 116 1.37 2.37 6.94
CA GLY A 116 0.92 2.99 8.19
C GLY A 116 1.87 4.01 8.82
N ALA A 117 3.04 4.27 8.23
CA ALA A 117 3.95 5.28 8.75
C ALA A 117 3.39 6.69 8.57
N THR A 118 3.45 7.48 9.64
CA THR A 118 2.99 8.88 9.68
C THR A 118 4.14 9.88 9.87
N ALA A 119 5.33 9.40 10.20
CA ALA A 119 6.50 10.20 10.56
C ALA A 119 7.79 9.59 9.97
N PRO A 120 8.88 10.36 9.85
CA PRO A 120 10.18 9.83 9.46
C PRO A 120 10.72 8.81 10.47
N LYS A 121 11.58 7.88 10.02
CA LYS A 121 12.41 6.98 10.83
C LYS A 121 13.30 7.76 11.79
N ARG A 122 13.87 8.87 11.31
CA ARG A 122 14.81 9.68 12.07
C ARG A 122 14.62 11.16 11.76
N ILE A 123 14.79 11.97 12.79
CA ILE A 123 14.97 13.41 12.63
C ILE A 123 16.47 13.65 12.68
N CYS A 124 17.00 14.17 11.57
CA CYS A 124 18.36 14.67 11.52
C CYS A 124 18.45 15.99 12.28
N SER A 125 19.43 16.11 13.16
CA SER A 125 19.83 17.35 13.85
C SER A 125 20.99 18.02 13.12
#